data_AF-A0A257NJN3-F1
#
_entry.id   AF-A0A257NJN3-F1
#
_cell.length_a   1.000
_cell.length_b   1.000
_cell.length_c   1.000
_cell.angle_alpha   90.00
_cell.angle_beta   90.00
_cell.angle_gamma   90.00
#
_symmetry.space_group_name_H-M   'P 1'
#
loop_
_entity.id
_entity.type
_entity.pdbx_description
1 polymer ?
#
loop_
_entity_poly.entity_id
_entity_poly.type
_entity_poly.pdbx_seq_one_letter_code
_entity_poly.pdbx_strand_id
1 'polypeptide(L)'
;PIVCRNETYKLVNAFFTSRCNLIAWDRTVFMAVAQRYFGDMSVTGVLAHEFGHALQQMAKLVTRSDPTIVREQQADCFAGVYLYWVAAGKSSRFTLSTADGLDHVLAGIITTRDPVQDADTVNDDEHGTALDRISAFQMGFVTGASACAGINKQEITQRRGDLPTALQADPNGDTGAGEAPIDEDTLSTLMELLGKVFSPKNPPTLSYKAAGCPDAKASPPASYCPATNTIVVDLPGLTQLGKVSSESEDTLPQGDDTALSVVMSRYALAVQHERNLPMQSPRTALRTACLTGVVHRKMAEPIDTPSQKELLLTAGDLDEAVAGLLTNHMVASDADGTSVPAGFTRIAAFRGGVGGNMDVCYSRYPA
;
A
#
# COMPACT_ATOMS: atom_id res chain seq x y z
N PRO A 1 26.53 -7.85 -20.07
CA PRO A 1 27.64 -7.23 -19.30
C PRO A 1 27.80 -8.03 -18.01
N ILE A 2 28.99 -8.03 -17.42
CA ILE A 2 29.22 -8.65 -16.10
C ILE A 2 29.58 -7.54 -15.13
N VAL A 3 28.88 -7.46 -14.01
CA VAL A 3 29.16 -6.50 -12.93
C VAL A 3 29.34 -7.29 -11.64
N CYS A 4 30.47 -7.13 -10.97
CA CYS A 4 30.84 -7.92 -9.79
C CYS A 4 30.62 -9.45 -9.92
N ARG A 5 30.91 -10.02 -11.10
CA ARG A 5 30.70 -11.44 -11.42
C ARG A 5 29.23 -11.89 -11.53
N ASN A 6 28.27 -10.96 -11.51
CA ASN A 6 26.88 -11.22 -11.85
C ASN A 6 26.65 -10.93 -13.34
N GLU A 7 25.87 -11.78 -14.01
CA GLU A 7 25.40 -11.54 -15.37
C GLU A 7 24.29 -10.49 -15.34
N THR A 8 24.55 -9.30 -15.90
CA THR A 8 23.62 -8.16 -15.84
C THR A 8 23.04 -7.79 -17.21
N TYR A 9 23.21 -8.65 -18.22
CA TYR A 9 22.58 -8.41 -19.52
C TYR A 9 21.07 -8.61 -19.40
N LYS A 10 20.28 -7.56 -19.73
CA LYS A 10 18.81 -7.50 -19.58
C LYS A 10 18.29 -7.62 -18.14
N LEU A 11 19.15 -7.40 -17.15
CA LEU A 11 18.71 -7.28 -15.77
C LEU A 11 18.16 -5.87 -15.54
N VAL A 12 16.85 -5.76 -15.36
CA VAL A 12 16.12 -4.53 -15.04
C VAL A 12 16.01 -4.47 -13.51
N ASN A 13 16.99 -3.85 -12.85
CA ASN A 13 17.15 -3.93 -11.39
C ASN A 13 18.18 -2.90 -10.86
N ALA A 14 18.17 -2.60 -9.55
CA ALA A 14 19.31 -2.05 -8.83
C ALA A 14 19.71 -2.93 -7.63
N PHE A 15 21.02 -3.10 -7.42
CA PHE A 15 21.52 -3.97 -6.35
C PHE A 15 22.82 -3.47 -5.72
N PHE A 16 22.96 -3.71 -4.42
CA PHE A 16 24.20 -3.70 -3.69
C PHE A 16 24.84 -5.10 -3.65
N THR A 17 26.15 -5.16 -3.89
CA THR A 17 26.91 -6.40 -3.71
C THR A 17 28.03 -6.24 -2.70
N SER A 18 27.94 -7.03 -1.63
CA SER A 18 28.91 -7.07 -0.54
C SER A 18 30.30 -7.51 -0.98
N ARG A 19 30.37 -8.32 -2.05
CA ARG A 19 31.59 -8.93 -2.59
C ARG A 19 32.54 -7.90 -3.21
N CYS A 20 31.99 -6.94 -3.95
CA CYS A 20 32.78 -5.87 -4.57
C CYS A 20 32.55 -4.51 -3.90
N ASN A 21 31.70 -4.46 -2.88
CA ASN A 21 31.30 -3.25 -2.18
C ASN A 21 30.90 -2.13 -3.14
N LEU A 22 29.94 -2.44 -4.02
CA LEU A 22 29.42 -1.51 -5.02
C LEU A 22 27.90 -1.59 -5.13
N ILE A 23 27.32 -0.49 -5.61
CA ILE A 23 25.93 -0.40 -6.03
C ILE A 23 25.93 -0.32 -7.55
N ALA A 24 25.09 -1.12 -8.20
CA ALA A 24 24.87 -1.11 -9.63
C ALA A 24 23.37 -0.97 -9.92
N TRP A 25 23.03 -0.37 -11.07
CA TRP A 25 21.64 -0.17 -11.46
C TRP A 25 21.49 -0.17 -12.98
N ASP A 26 20.32 -0.58 -13.45
CA ASP A 26 19.90 -0.34 -14.83
C ASP A 26 19.48 1.11 -15.01
N ARG A 27 20.25 1.80 -15.85
CA ARG A 27 20.01 3.21 -16.20
C ARG A 27 18.88 3.40 -17.22
N THR A 28 18.56 2.37 -18.00
CA THR A 28 17.79 2.53 -19.25
C THR A 28 16.33 2.11 -19.16
N VAL A 29 16.02 1.09 -18.37
CA VAL A 29 14.64 0.67 -18.14
C VAL A 29 14.27 1.04 -16.70
N PHE A 30 14.89 0.39 -15.72
CA PHE A 30 14.48 0.49 -14.32
C PHE A 30 14.48 1.92 -13.76
N MET A 31 15.65 2.59 -13.74
CA MET A 31 15.73 3.95 -13.21
C MET A 31 14.98 4.97 -14.08
N ALA A 32 14.88 4.72 -15.38
CA ALA A 32 14.16 5.62 -16.30
C ALA A 32 12.65 5.56 -16.05
N VAL A 33 12.11 4.38 -15.79
CA VAL A 33 10.72 4.15 -15.38
C VAL A 33 10.48 4.76 -14.00
N ALA A 34 11.32 4.45 -13.02
CA ALA A 34 11.18 4.98 -11.67
C ALA A 34 11.11 6.51 -11.69
N GLN A 35 11.99 7.15 -12.46
CA GLN A 35 11.99 8.59 -12.64
C GLN A 35 10.74 9.09 -13.40
N ARG A 36 10.32 8.39 -14.46
CA ARG A 36 9.20 8.80 -15.31
C ARG A 36 7.87 8.77 -14.56
N TYR A 37 7.62 7.73 -13.79
CA TYR A 37 6.33 7.52 -13.13
C TYR A 37 6.31 8.03 -11.68
N PHE A 38 7.47 8.10 -11.03
CA PHE A 38 7.59 8.41 -9.61
C PHE A 38 8.59 9.55 -9.31
N GLY A 39 9.04 10.27 -10.34
CA GLY A 39 9.87 11.48 -10.21
C GLY A 39 11.29 11.24 -9.70
N ASP A 40 12.09 12.32 -9.65
CA ASP A 40 13.53 12.22 -9.35
C ASP A 40 13.85 11.64 -7.96
N MET A 41 12.94 11.82 -7.00
CA MET A 41 13.15 11.34 -5.64
C MET A 41 12.98 9.82 -5.52
N SER A 42 12.24 9.16 -6.42
CA SER A 42 12.12 7.69 -6.42
C SER A 42 13.48 7.03 -6.69
N VAL A 43 14.23 7.53 -7.68
CA VAL A 43 15.61 7.12 -7.98
C VAL A 43 16.49 7.26 -6.75
N THR A 44 16.34 8.37 -6.03
CA THR A 44 17.08 8.63 -4.80
C THR A 44 16.68 7.66 -3.68
N GLY A 45 15.40 7.29 -3.61
CA GLY A 45 14.86 6.27 -2.69
C GLY A 45 15.45 4.88 -2.94
N VAL A 46 15.45 4.44 -4.19
CA VAL A 46 16.03 3.13 -4.59
C VAL A 46 17.52 3.08 -4.24
N LEU A 47 18.30 4.11 -4.61
CA LEU A 47 19.72 4.15 -4.26
C LEU A 47 19.96 4.21 -2.75
N ALA A 48 19.06 4.82 -1.98
CA ALA A 48 19.14 4.84 -0.54
C ALA A 48 18.85 3.46 0.09
N HIS A 49 17.95 2.69 -0.52
CA HIS A 49 17.71 1.28 -0.17
C HIS A 49 18.98 0.46 -0.40
N GLU A 50 19.60 0.54 -1.59
CA GLU A 50 20.85 -0.18 -1.88
C GLU A 50 21.98 0.21 -0.93
N PHE A 51 22.06 1.50 -0.58
CA PHE A 51 23.01 1.97 0.43
C PHE A 51 22.67 1.45 1.84
N GLY A 52 21.39 1.19 2.12
CA GLY A 52 20.92 0.49 3.31
C GLY A 52 21.57 -0.89 3.47
N HIS A 53 21.65 -1.69 2.40
CA HIS A 53 22.39 -2.96 2.45
C HIS A 53 23.87 -2.78 2.76
N ALA A 54 24.51 -1.74 2.20
CA ALA A 54 25.89 -1.42 2.54
C ALA A 54 26.06 -1.09 4.03
N LEU A 55 25.13 -0.30 4.60
CA LEU A 55 25.13 0.03 6.04
C LEU A 55 24.97 -1.22 6.92
N GLN A 56 24.09 -2.15 6.55
CA GLN A 56 23.92 -3.43 7.26
C GLN A 56 25.22 -4.22 7.33
N GLN A 57 25.95 -4.31 6.21
CA GLN A 57 27.24 -4.99 6.16
C GLN A 57 28.30 -4.26 6.99
N MET A 58 28.41 -2.93 6.84
CA MET A 58 29.38 -2.11 7.56
C MET A 58 29.18 -2.17 9.07
N ALA A 59 27.93 -2.17 9.52
CA ALA A 59 27.55 -2.23 10.93
C ALA A 59 27.39 -3.68 11.46
N LYS A 60 27.57 -4.70 10.62
CA LYS A 60 27.41 -6.13 10.97
C LYS A 60 26.05 -6.44 11.58
N LEU A 61 24.99 -5.86 11.03
CA LEU A 61 23.62 -6.01 11.52
C LEU A 61 22.94 -7.29 11.05
N VAL A 62 23.44 -7.88 9.94
CA VAL A 62 22.89 -9.08 9.33
C VAL A 62 24.01 -10.06 8.97
N THR A 63 23.64 -11.32 8.89
CA THR A 63 24.45 -12.47 8.51
C THR A 63 23.77 -13.22 7.36
N ARG A 64 24.48 -14.17 6.75
CA ARG A 64 23.91 -15.03 5.70
C ARG A 64 22.78 -15.95 6.18
N SER A 65 22.63 -16.14 7.48
CA SER A 65 21.55 -16.95 8.06
C SER A 65 20.29 -16.16 8.38
N ASP A 66 20.33 -14.83 8.27
CA ASP A 66 19.14 -14.01 8.47
C ASP A 66 18.22 -14.14 7.24
N PRO A 67 16.88 -14.26 7.44
CA PRO A 67 15.93 -14.30 6.34
C PRO A 67 16.05 -13.09 5.42
N THR A 68 15.83 -13.25 4.11
CA THR A 68 15.94 -12.15 3.13
C THR A 68 15.04 -10.99 3.53
N ILE A 69 13.80 -11.26 3.94
CA ILE A 69 12.88 -10.22 4.44
C ILE A 69 13.44 -9.35 5.58
N VAL A 70 14.34 -9.87 6.43
CA VAL A 70 15.00 -9.05 7.47
C VAL A 70 15.97 -8.06 6.83
N ARG A 71 16.78 -8.54 5.89
CA ARG A 71 17.75 -7.72 5.15
C ARG A 71 17.04 -6.64 4.33
N GLU A 72 15.96 -7.00 3.65
CA GLU A 72 15.18 -6.08 2.83
C GLU A 72 14.50 -5.00 3.68
N GLN A 73 13.81 -5.39 4.76
CA GLN A 73 13.14 -4.41 5.62
C GLN A 73 14.12 -3.51 6.38
N GLN A 74 15.31 -3.99 6.74
CA GLN A 74 16.36 -3.10 7.26
C GLN A 74 16.80 -2.06 6.20
N ALA A 75 16.88 -2.44 4.92
CA ALA A 75 17.32 -1.55 3.85
C ALA A 75 16.28 -0.48 3.54
N ASP A 76 15.01 -0.87 3.43
CA ASP A 76 13.87 0.05 3.33
C ASP A 76 13.84 1.02 4.52
N CYS A 77 14.09 0.53 5.73
CA CYS A 77 14.18 1.38 6.92
C CYS A 77 15.32 2.40 6.81
N PHE A 78 16.54 1.99 6.42
CA PHE A 78 17.65 2.92 6.25
C PHE A 78 17.40 3.95 5.14
N ALA A 79 16.71 3.57 4.07
CA ALA A 79 16.24 4.51 3.06
C ALA A 79 15.32 5.58 3.70
N GLY A 80 14.38 5.16 4.56
CA GLY A 80 13.53 6.06 5.34
C GLY A 80 14.33 7.09 6.16
N VAL A 81 15.41 6.67 6.80
CA VAL A 81 16.30 7.57 7.58
C VAL A 81 16.91 8.65 6.69
N TYR A 82 17.43 8.26 5.52
CA TYR A 82 18.05 9.22 4.59
C TYR A 82 17.01 10.19 4.00
N LEU A 83 15.83 9.69 3.62
CA LEU A 83 14.78 10.52 3.05
C LEU A 83 14.20 11.50 4.08
N TYR A 84 14.16 11.14 5.37
CA TYR A 84 13.87 12.11 6.44
C TYR A 84 14.92 13.22 6.51
N TRP A 85 16.22 12.88 6.40
CA TRP A 85 17.31 13.87 6.38
C TRP A 85 17.17 14.85 5.21
N VAL A 86 16.76 14.37 4.03
CA VAL A 86 16.44 15.22 2.86
C VAL A 86 15.21 16.10 3.13
N ALA A 87 14.11 15.54 3.65
CA ALA A 87 12.90 16.28 3.99
C ALA A 87 13.14 17.36 5.06
N ALA A 88 14.10 17.14 5.97
CA ALA A 88 14.54 18.11 6.96
C ALA A 88 15.40 19.25 6.38
N GLY A 89 15.56 19.33 5.05
CA GLY A 89 16.27 20.41 4.35
C GLY A 89 17.79 20.34 4.49
N LYS A 90 18.34 19.19 4.90
CA LYS A 90 19.79 19.06 5.14
C LYS A 90 20.58 18.71 3.88
N SER A 91 19.89 18.26 2.83
CA SER A 91 20.51 17.96 1.53
C SER A 91 20.75 19.24 0.73
N SER A 92 21.97 19.41 0.23
CA SER A 92 22.30 20.47 -0.72
C SER A 92 21.93 20.12 -2.17
N ARG A 93 21.45 18.89 -2.41
CA ARG A 93 21.19 18.35 -3.76
C ARG A 93 19.73 18.06 -4.04
N PHE A 94 18.97 17.73 -2.99
CA PHE A 94 17.60 17.24 -3.10
C PHE A 94 16.69 17.96 -2.12
N THR A 95 15.44 18.11 -2.50
CA THR A 95 14.36 18.57 -1.62
C THR A 95 13.24 17.53 -1.68
N LEU A 96 12.60 17.30 -0.53
CA LEU A 96 11.52 16.33 -0.42
C LEU A 96 10.36 16.97 0.33
N SER A 97 9.22 17.12 -0.35
CA SER A 97 7.96 17.43 0.30
C SER A 97 7.44 16.18 1.01
N THR A 98 6.98 16.33 2.26
CA THR A 98 6.34 15.25 3.01
C THR A 98 4.87 15.01 2.61
N ALA A 99 4.38 15.74 1.60
CA ALA A 99 3.14 15.46 0.88
C ALA A 99 3.47 14.67 -0.40
N ASP A 100 3.12 15.17 -1.58
CA ASP A 100 3.22 14.48 -2.87
C ASP A 100 4.62 13.90 -3.17
N GLY A 101 5.69 14.61 -2.77
CA GLY A 101 7.06 14.19 -3.07
C GLY A 101 7.41 12.84 -2.42
N LEU A 102 6.91 12.61 -1.22
CA LEU A 102 7.16 11.39 -0.46
C LEU A 102 6.25 10.23 -0.93
N ASP A 103 5.07 10.54 -1.47
CA ASP A 103 4.19 9.54 -2.08
C ASP A 103 4.81 8.92 -3.32
N HIS A 104 5.47 9.73 -4.15
CA HIS A 104 6.19 9.19 -5.29
C HIS A 104 7.40 8.34 -4.86
N VAL A 105 8.11 8.69 -3.80
CA VAL A 105 9.20 7.84 -3.27
C VAL A 105 8.67 6.48 -2.83
N LEU A 106 7.57 6.45 -2.07
CA LEU A 106 6.95 5.20 -1.66
C LEU A 106 6.44 4.39 -2.84
N ALA A 107 5.84 5.05 -3.82
CA ALA A 107 5.37 4.40 -5.03
C ALA A 107 6.53 3.70 -5.77
N GLY A 108 7.66 4.42 -5.92
CA GLY A 108 8.90 3.86 -6.44
C GLY A 108 9.34 2.63 -5.66
N ILE A 109 9.48 2.75 -4.34
CA ILE A 109 9.88 1.63 -3.46
C ILE A 109 8.98 0.42 -3.69
N ILE A 110 7.65 0.58 -3.66
CA ILE A 110 6.71 -0.54 -3.86
C ILE A 110 6.85 -1.17 -5.25
N THR A 111 7.02 -0.37 -6.31
CA THR A 111 7.16 -0.87 -7.69
C THR A 111 8.48 -1.56 -7.96
N THR A 112 9.53 -1.16 -7.26
CA THR A 112 10.83 -1.80 -7.38
C THR A 112 10.82 -3.08 -6.57
N ARG A 113 10.05 -4.08 -7.04
CA ARG A 113 10.10 -5.48 -6.61
C ARG A 113 11.18 -6.16 -7.44
N ASP A 114 12.40 -5.87 -7.07
CA ASP A 114 13.56 -6.39 -7.77
C ASP A 114 13.75 -7.85 -7.31
N PRO A 115 14.04 -8.81 -8.21
CA PRO A 115 14.55 -10.10 -7.73
C PRO A 115 15.85 -9.83 -6.93
N VAL A 116 15.87 -10.22 -5.66
CA VAL A 116 17.04 -10.04 -4.79
C VAL A 116 18.21 -10.85 -5.35
N GLN A 117 19.16 -10.17 -5.97
CA GLN A 117 20.41 -10.78 -6.44
C GLN A 117 21.56 -10.45 -5.49
N ASP A 118 21.61 -11.12 -4.36
CA ASP A 118 22.90 -11.39 -3.73
C ASP A 118 23.60 -12.48 -4.54
N ALA A 119 24.91 -12.36 -4.76
CA ALA A 119 25.68 -13.35 -5.52
C ALA A 119 25.71 -14.75 -4.86
N ASP A 120 25.13 -14.87 -3.67
CA ASP A 120 25.03 -16.08 -2.85
C ASP A 120 23.57 -16.50 -2.51
N THR A 121 22.53 -15.76 -2.94
CA THR A 121 21.12 -16.13 -2.75
C THR A 121 20.42 -16.27 -4.09
N VAL A 122 19.84 -17.45 -4.32
CA VAL A 122 19.01 -17.72 -5.50
C VAL A 122 17.73 -16.90 -5.36
N ASN A 123 17.33 -16.22 -6.44
CA ASN A 123 16.05 -15.55 -6.66
C ASN A 123 14.94 -16.04 -5.72
N ASP A 124 14.55 -15.20 -4.77
CA ASP A 124 13.22 -15.19 -4.17
C ASP A 124 12.86 -13.71 -3.97
N ASP A 125 11.69 -13.28 -4.44
CA ASP A 125 11.18 -11.91 -4.32
C ASP A 125 10.69 -11.66 -2.87
N GLU A 126 11.60 -11.81 -1.90
CA GLU A 126 11.32 -11.84 -0.46
C GLU A 126 11.29 -10.42 0.18
N HIS A 127 11.05 -9.35 -0.58
CA HIS A 127 10.94 -7.99 -0.02
C HIS A 127 9.74 -7.85 0.96
N GLY A 128 8.78 -8.76 0.89
CA GLY A 128 7.52 -8.72 1.63
C GLY A 128 6.44 -7.92 0.89
N THR A 129 5.28 -7.77 1.52
CA THR A 129 4.16 -7.02 0.92
C THR A 129 4.49 -5.52 0.84
N ALA A 130 3.78 -4.75 0.01
CA ALA A 130 3.88 -3.29 -0.01
C ALA A 130 3.68 -2.70 1.40
N LEU A 131 2.79 -3.32 2.19
CA LEU A 131 2.57 -2.92 3.58
C LEU A 131 3.80 -3.17 4.48
N ASP A 132 4.51 -4.30 4.32
CA ASP A 132 5.76 -4.58 5.03
C ASP A 132 6.81 -3.50 4.72
N ARG A 133 7.09 -3.29 3.44
CA ARG A 133 8.10 -2.35 2.95
C ARG A 133 7.86 -0.92 3.42
N ILE A 134 6.64 -0.41 3.23
CA ILE A 134 6.28 0.94 3.70
C ILE A 134 6.37 1.02 5.23
N SER A 135 6.04 -0.04 5.95
CA SER A 135 6.14 -0.05 7.41
C SER A 135 7.58 0.03 7.88
N ALA A 136 8.50 -0.67 7.22
CA ALA A 136 9.92 -0.61 7.52
C ALA A 136 10.50 0.77 7.17
N PHE A 137 10.19 1.29 5.98
CA PHE A 137 10.59 2.65 5.59
C PHE A 137 10.06 3.69 6.58
N GLN A 138 8.77 3.61 6.97
CA GLN A 138 8.16 4.49 7.96
C GLN A 138 8.88 4.47 9.30
N MET A 139 9.31 3.28 9.74
CA MET A 139 10.07 3.13 10.97
C MET A 139 11.36 3.95 10.93
N GLY A 140 12.11 3.88 9.82
CA GLY A 140 13.33 4.66 9.67
C GLY A 140 13.09 6.16 9.52
N PHE A 141 12.06 6.53 8.77
CA PHE A 141 11.69 7.93 8.54
C PHE A 141 11.25 8.63 9.83
N VAL A 142 10.53 7.93 10.71
CA VAL A 142 9.98 8.51 11.95
C VAL A 142 10.91 8.32 13.15
N THR A 143 11.49 7.13 13.31
CA THR A 143 12.22 6.73 14.53
C THR A 143 13.74 6.78 14.35
N GLY A 144 14.23 6.70 13.11
CA GLY A 144 15.65 6.79 12.79
C GLY A 144 16.39 5.45 12.84
N ALA A 145 17.71 5.52 12.58
CA ALA A 145 18.57 4.36 12.33
C ALA A 145 18.62 3.31 13.45
N SER A 146 18.42 3.71 14.72
CA SER A 146 18.39 2.76 15.84
C SER A 146 17.24 1.76 15.75
N ALA A 147 16.09 2.18 15.23
CA ALA A 147 14.95 1.29 15.00
C ALA A 147 15.25 0.31 13.85
N CYS A 148 15.90 0.78 12.78
CA CYS A 148 16.31 -0.08 11.67
C CYS A 148 17.25 -1.20 12.13
N ALA A 149 18.23 -0.90 12.99
CA ALA A 149 19.12 -1.92 13.56
C ALA A 149 18.40 -2.95 14.45
N GLY A 150 17.19 -2.64 14.93
CA GLY A 150 16.36 -3.55 15.72
C GLY A 150 15.48 -4.50 14.90
N ILE A 151 15.36 -4.29 13.59
CA ILE A 151 14.53 -5.15 12.73
C ILE A 151 15.17 -6.53 12.63
N ASN A 152 14.43 -7.54 13.09
CA ASN A 152 14.78 -8.95 13.00
C ASN A 152 13.50 -9.77 12.81
N LYS A 153 13.60 -11.10 12.70
CA LYS A 153 12.43 -11.96 12.49
C LYS A 153 11.34 -11.78 13.56
N GLN A 154 11.73 -11.66 14.82
CA GLN A 154 10.79 -11.46 15.93
C GLN A 154 10.08 -10.11 15.83
N GLU A 155 10.81 -9.04 15.50
CA GLU A 155 10.23 -7.71 15.30
C GLU A 155 9.25 -7.71 14.13
N ILE A 156 9.60 -8.31 12.99
CA ILE A 156 8.71 -8.42 11.82
C ILE A 156 7.43 -9.18 12.19
N THR A 157 7.56 -10.33 12.88
CA THR A 157 6.38 -11.08 13.37
C THR A 157 5.54 -10.24 14.32
N GLN A 158 6.16 -9.51 15.26
CA GLN A 158 5.44 -8.64 16.19
C GLN A 158 4.72 -7.49 15.46
N ARG A 159 5.37 -6.88 14.46
CA ARG A 159 4.82 -5.78 13.67
C ARG A 159 3.65 -6.23 12.79
N ARG A 160 3.74 -7.42 12.19
CA ARG A 160 2.62 -8.06 11.49
C ARG A 160 1.51 -8.46 12.46
N GLY A 161 1.84 -8.79 13.71
CA GLY A 161 0.88 -9.14 14.74
C GLY A 161 0.11 -10.42 14.37
N ASP A 162 -1.21 -10.35 14.44
CA ASP A 162 -2.15 -11.44 14.12
C ASP A 162 -2.74 -11.29 12.70
N LEU A 163 -1.99 -10.70 11.76
CA LEU A 163 -2.39 -10.54 10.37
C LEU A 163 -2.71 -11.92 9.75
N PRO A 164 -3.90 -12.10 9.12
CA PRO A 164 -4.24 -13.35 8.46
C PRO A 164 -3.18 -13.79 7.45
N THR A 165 -2.93 -15.10 7.36
CA THR A 165 -1.91 -15.66 6.46
C THR A 165 -2.17 -15.28 5.00
N ALA A 166 -3.42 -15.16 4.58
CA ALA A 166 -3.79 -14.75 3.24
C ALA A 166 -3.29 -13.33 2.88
N LEU A 167 -3.08 -12.45 3.87
CA LEU A 167 -2.56 -11.09 3.68
C LEU A 167 -1.03 -11.00 3.85
N GLN A 168 -0.34 -12.14 3.93
CA GLN A 168 1.12 -12.20 4.00
C GLN A 168 1.65 -12.72 2.66
N ALA A 169 2.78 -12.18 2.21
CA ALA A 169 3.51 -12.77 1.09
C ALA A 169 3.88 -14.23 1.42
N ASP A 170 3.76 -15.11 0.43
CA ASP A 170 4.17 -16.50 0.55
C ASP A 170 5.70 -16.61 0.70
N PRO A 171 6.24 -17.79 1.04
CA PRO A 171 7.68 -17.99 1.20
C PRO A 171 8.53 -17.68 -0.05
N ASN A 172 7.92 -17.63 -1.25
CA ASN A 172 8.60 -17.32 -2.50
C ASN A 172 8.43 -15.83 -2.90
N GLY A 173 7.71 -15.04 -2.10
CA GLY A 173 7.39 -13.66 -2.40
C GLY A 173 6.09 -13.45 -3.19
N ASP A 174 5.37 -14.52 -3.54
CA ASP A 174 4.08 -14.40 -4.24
C ASP A 174 3.03 -13.87 -3.26
N THR A 175 2.38 -12.78 -3.65
CA THR A 175 1.33 -12.16 -2.86
C THR A 175 -0.05 -12.75 -3.15
N GLY A 176 -0.17 -13.58 -4.21
CA GLY A 176 -1.43 -14.05 -4.77
C GLY A 176 -2.20 -12.89 -5.40
N ALA A 177 -2.66 -13.03 -6.65
CA ALA A 177 -3.55 -12.07 -7.31
C ALA A 177 -4.84 -12.80 -7.67
N GLY A 178 -5.83 -12.70 -6.77
CA GLY A 178 -7.14 -13.31 -6.96
C GLY A 178 -8.06 -12.37 -7.73
N GLU A 179 -7.79 -12.09 -9.00
CA GLU A 179 -8.56 -11.11 -9.76
C GLU A 179 -10.04 -11.48 -9.91
N ALA A 180 -10.93 -10.66 -9.32
CA ALA A 180 -12.36 -10.74 -9.54
C ALA A 180 -12.83 -9.81 -10.68
N PRO A 181 -13.85 -10.19 -11.46
CA PRO A 181 -14.43 -9.29 -12.45
C PRO A 181 -15.11 -8.10 -11.76
N ILE A 182 -14.90 -6.89 -12.27
CA ILE A 182 -15.62 -5.69 -11.83
C ILE A 182 -16.96 -5.58 -12.55
N ASP A 183 -17.98 -6.23 -11.99
CA ASP A 183 -19.36 -6.23 -12.51
C ASP A 183 -20.41 -6.10 -11.37
N GLU A 184 -21.70 -6.08 -11.74
CA GLU A 184 -22.78 -5.91 -10.78
C GLU A 184 -22.88 -7.06 -9.75
N ASP A 185 -22.45 -8.27 -10.11
CA ASP A 185 -22.54 -9.45 -9.26
C ASP A 185 -21.47 -9.45 -8.17
N THR A 186 -20.23 -9.12 -8.55
CA THR A 186 -19.13 -8.89 -7.61
C THR A 186 -19.46 -7.75 -6.65
N LEU A 187 -20.00 -6.64 -7.15
CA LEU A 187 -20.37 -5.51 -6.30
C LEU A 187 -21.56 -5.83 -5.37
N SER A 188 -22.53 -6.62 -5.82
CA SER A 188 -23.61 -7.11 -4.94
C SER A 188 -23.04 -7.98 -3.82
N THR A 189 -22.12 -8.89 -4.14
CA THR A 189 -21.43 -9.75 -3.17
C THR A 189 -20.62 -8.92 -2.17
N LEU A 190 -19.88 -7.93 -2.65
CA LEU A 190 -19.13 -7.00 -1.81
C LEU A 190 -20.04 -6.25 -0.83
N MET A 191 -21.21 -5.78 -1.26
CA MET A 191 -22.18 -5.12 -0.38
C MET A 191 -22.71 -6.05 0.72
N GLU A 192 -22.94 -7.34 0.43
CA GLU A 192 -23.33 -8.34 1.43
C GLU A 192 -22.23 -8.56 2.47
N LEU A 193 -20.98 -8.72 2.02
CA LEU A 193 -19.81 -8.89 2.88
C LEU A 193 -19.61 -7.66 3.79
N LEU A 194 -19.68 -6.46 3.24
CA LEU A 194 -19.58 -5.21 3.99
C LEU A 194 -20.72 -5.08 5.02
N GLY A 195 -21.92 -5.53 4.67
CA GLY A 195 -23.05 -5.65 5.59
C GLY A 195 -22.76 -6.57 6.77
N LYS A 196 -22.03 -7.68 6.57
CA LYS A 196 -21.59 -8.57 7.66
C LYS A 196 -20.47 -7.95 8.48
N VAL A 197 -19.45 -7.38 7.83
CA VAL A 197 -18.30 -6.76 8.50
C VAL A 197 -18.72 -5.62 9.41
N PHE A 198 -19.58 -4.72 8.92
CA PHE A 198 -19.95 -3.52 9.66
C PHE A 198 -21.27 -3.64 10.44
N SER A 199 -22.17 -4.53 10.01
CA SER A 199 -23.51 -4.71 10.60
C SER A 199 -24.26 -3.38 10.89
N PRO A 200 -24.36 -2.44 9.91
CA PRO A 200 -25.06 -1.18 10.12
C PRO A 200 -26.56 -1.41 10.31
N LYS A 201 -27.23 -0.50 11.04
CA LYS A 201 -28.69 -0.54 11.23
C LYS A 201 -29.43 -0.20 9.94
N ASN A 202 -28.90 0.75 9.19
CA ASN A 202 -29.42 1.23 7.91
C ASN A 202 -28.33 1.07 6.85
N PRO A 203 -28.15 -0.14 6.27
CA PRO A 203 -27.13 -0.36 5.25
C PRO A 203 -27.36 0.56 4.04
N PRO A 204 -26.28 1.09 3.42
CA PRO A 204 -26.41 1.87 2.20
C PRO A 204 -26.91 1.03 1.03
N THR A 205 -27.58 1.68 0.09
CA THR A 205 -28.01 1.07 -1.18
C THR A 205 -26.96 1.28 -2.27
N LEU A 206 -26.85 0.35 -3.20
CA LEU A 206 -25.98 0.48 -4.37
C LEU A 206 -26.79 0.94 -5.59
N SER A 207 -26.26 1.89 -6.36
CA SER A 207 -26.88 2.39 -7.59
C SER A 207 -25.84 2.57 -8.70
N TYR A 208 -26.18 2.12 -9.91
CA TYR A 208 -25.37 2.34 -11.12
C TYR A 208 -25.86 3.51 -11.97
N LYS A 209 -26.92 4.20 -11.51
CA LYS A 209 -27.48 5.36 -12.19
C LYS A 209 -26.81 6.61 -11.66
N ALA A 210 -26.28 7.43 -12.55
CA ALA A 210 -25.83 8.77 -12.22
C ALA A 210 -26.98 9.53 -11.57
N ALA A 211 -26.77 9.98 -10.33
CA ALA A 211 -27.72 10.76 -9.56
C ALA A 211 -26.97 11.92 -8.89
N GLY A 212 -27.66 13.05 -8.74
CA GLY A 212 -27.13 14.16 -7.96
C GLY A 212 -27.00 13.79 -6.50
N CYS A 213 -25.89 14.20 -5.88
CA CYS A 213 -25.60 14.02 -4.47
C CYS A 213 -25.82 15.39 -3.80
N PRO A 214 -26.99 15.67 -3.21
CA PRO A 214 -27.36 17.04 -2.84
C PRO A 214 -26.53 17.61 -1.68
N ASP A 215 -25.91 16.76 -0.87
CA ASP A 215 -25.21 17.11 0.37
C ASP A 215 -23.74 16.62 0.41
N ALA A 216 -23.23 16.16 -0.73
CA ALA A 216 -21.82 15.85 -0.94
C ALA A 216 -21.43 16.06 -2.40
N LYS A 217 -20.15 16.27 -2.68
CA LYS A 217 -19.65 16.33 -4.05
C LYS A 217 -19.42 14.91 -4.57
N ALA A 218 -19.97 14.59 -5.75
CA ALA A 218 -19.69 13.32 -6.41
C ALA A 218 -18.19 13.14 -6.69
N SER A 219 -17.68 11.94 -6.41
CA SER A 219 -16.29 11.52 -6.54
C SER A 219 -16.20 10.21 -7.36
N PRO A 220 -16.50 10.22 -8.67
CA PRO A 220 -16.42 9.01 -9.49
C PRO A 220 -15.01 8.38 -9.44
N PRO A 221 -14.89 7.04 -9.58
CA PRO A 221 -15.93 6.13 -10.07
C PRO A 221 -16.89 5.58 -8.99
N ALA A 222 -16.69 5.87 -7.70
CA ALA A 222 -17.67 5.53 -6.66
C ALA A 222 -17.86 6.67 -5.66
N SER A 223 -19.10 7.10 -5.45
CA SER A 223 -19.48 8.22 -4.59
C SER A 223 -20.42 7.75 -3.47
N TYR A 224 -20.32 8.30 -2.27
CA TYR A 224 -21.32 8.09 -1.22
C TYR A 224 -22.16 9.36 -1.04
N CYS A 225 -23.49 9.20 -1.05
CA CYS A 225 -24.46 10.26 -0.84
C CYS A 225 -25.14 10.12 0.53
N PRO A 226 -24.78 10.97 1.51
CA PRO A 226 -25.34 10.86 2.86
C PRO A 226 -26.86 11.07 2.90
N ALA A 227 -27.41 12.03 2.13
CA ALA A 227 -28.83 12.37 2.15
C ALA A 227 -29.75 11.21 1.77
N THR A 228 -29.31 10.34 0.86
CA THR A 228 -30.08 9.18 0.39
C THR A 228 -29.54 7.86 0.89
N ASN A 229 -28.42 7.87 1.62
CA ASN A 229 -27.66 6.70 2.03
C ASN A 229 -27.39 5.75 0.85
N THR A 230 -26.82 6.30 -0.23
CA THR A 230 -26.59 5.57 -1.49
C THR A 230 -25.12 5.63 -1.89
N ILE A 231 -24.56 4.49 -2.30
CA ILE A 231 -23.29 4.41 -3.02
C ILE A 231 -23.62 4.39 -4.50
N VAL A 232 -23.16 5.42 -5.22
CA VAL A 232 -23.33 5.54 -6.67
C VAL A 232 -22.04 5.11 -7.35
N VAL A 233 -22.13 4.13 -8.25
CA VAL A 233 -20.98 3.56 -8.97
C VAL A 233 -21.10 3.85 -10.47
N ASP A 234 -20.07 4.46 -11.03
CA ASP A 234 -19.79 4.50 -12.47
C ASP A 234 -19.04 3.21 -12.83
N LEU A 235 -19.80 2.18 -13.23
CA LEU A 235 -19.23 0.84 -13.45
C LEU A 235 -18.11 0.85 -14.52
N PRO A 236 -18.26 1.50 -15.70
CA PRO A 236 -17.16 1.63 -16.65
C PRO A 236 -15.89 2.28 -16.07
N GLY A 237 -16.06 3.38 -15.31
CA GLY A 237 -14.93 4.04 -14.65
C GLY A 237 -14.27 3.16 -13.59
N LEU A 238 -15.06 2.36 -12.87
CA LEU A 238 -14.58 1.43 -11.86
C LEU A 238 -13.83 0.24 -12.50
N THR A 239 -14.35 -0.34 -13.59
CA THR A 239 -13.66 -1.39 -14.34
C THR A 239 -12.33 -0.89 -14.93
N GLN A 240 -12.28 0.36 -15.40
CA GLN A 240 -11.03 0.95 -15.89
C GLN A 240 -10.00 1.17 -14.77
N LEU A 241 -10.47 1.48 -13.56
CA LEU A 241 -9.61 1.63 -12.39
C LEU A 241 -9.04 0.29 -11.92
N GLY A 242 -9.84 -0.77 -11.97
CA GLY A 242 -9.45 -2.12 -11.55
C GLY A 242 -8.76 -2.94 -12.63
N LYS A 243 -8.23 -2.29 -13.67
CA LYS A 243 -7.56 -2.98 -14.76
C LYS A 243 -6.16 -3.40 -14.30
N VAL A 244 -5.88 -4.69 -14.36
CA VAL A 244 -4.56 -5.24 -14.06
C VAL A 244 -3.47 -4.53 -14.86
N SER A 245 -2.47 -3.99 -14.17
CA SER A 245 -1.26 -3.50 -14.80
C SER A 245 -0.47 -4.68 -15.37
N SER A 246 -0.02 -4.63 -16.62
CA SER A 246 0.80 -5.72 -17.15
C SER A 246 2.17 -5.78 -16.46
N GLU A 247 2.73 -6.98 -16.26
CA GLU A 247 4.10 -7.17 -15.74
C GLU A 247 5.17 -6.40 -16.56
N SER A 248 4.86 -6.05 -17.81
CA SER A 248 5.71 -5.25 -18.70
C SER A 248 5.62 -3.74 -18.50
N GLU A 249 4.70 -3.24 -17.67
CA GLU A 249 4.43 -1.80 -17.53
C GLU A 249 5.20 -1.12 -16.39
N ASP A 250 5.94 -1.86 -15.55
CA ASP A 250 6.73 -1.33 -14.42
C ASP A 250 5.94 -0.29 -13.58
N THR A 251 4.66 -0.57 -13.35
CA THR A 251 3.73 0.29 -12.60
C THR A 251 3.41 -0.30 -11.23
N LEU A 252 2.80 0.51 -10.36
CA LEU A 252 2.29 0.03 -9.07
C LEU A 252 1.32 -1.14 -9.24
N PRO A 253 1.26 -2.07 -8.26
CA PRO A 253 0.23 -3.11 -8.24
C PRO A 253 -1.14 -2.49 -8.47
N GLN A 254 -1.81 -2.95 -9.53
CA GLN A 254 -3.15 -2.56 -9.91
C GLN A 254 -3.90 -3.81 -10.36
N GLY A 255 -5.17 -3.89 -9.98
CA GLY A 255 -6.05 -5.03 -10.18
C GLY A 255 -7.42 -4.75 -9.58
N ASP A 256 -8.21 -5.79 -9.37
CA ASP A 256 -9.59 -5.68 -8.90
C ASP A 256 -9.75 -4.89 -7.59
N ASP A 257 -8.88 -5.08 -6.59
CA ASP A 257 -9.00 -4.40 -5.30
C ASP A 257 -8.55 -2.94 -5.34
N THR A 258 -7.81 -2.52 -6.38
CA THR A 258 -7.66 -1.09 -6.70
C THR A 258 -9.04 -0.41 -6.89
N ALA A 259 -10.02 -1.16 -7.42
CA ALA A 259 -11.38 -0.72 -7.60
C ALA A 259 -12.30 -1.06 -6.42
N LEU A 260 -12.26 -2.30 -5.93
CA LEU A 260 -13.16 -2.76 -4.87
C LEU A 260 -12.92 -2.00 -3.56
N SER A 261 -11.67 -1.72 -3.19
CA SER A 261 -11.32 -0.91 -2.02
C SER A 261 -11.92 0.50 -2.05
N VAL A 262 -12.16 1.09 -3.24
CA VAL A 262 -12.86 2.37 -3.39
C VAL A 262 -14.33 2.21 -2.99
N VAL A 263 -15.00 1.15 -3.42
CA VAL A 263 -16.40 0.87 -3.02
C VAL A 263 -16.48 0.57 -1.52
N MET A 264 -15.54 -0.22 -0.98
CA MET A 264 -15.42 -0.47 0.47
C MET A 264 -15.30 0.85 1.25
N SER A 265 -14.50 1.80 0.76
CA SER A 265 -14.35 3.13 1.38
C SER A 265 -15.65 3.94 1.38
N ARG A 266 -16.46 3.84 0.32
CA ARG A 266 -17.77 4.50 0.27
C ARG A 266 -18.75 3.89 1.26
N TYR A 267 -18.69 2.57 1.48
CA TYR A 267 -19.47 1.92 2.54
C TYR A 267 -19.00 2.34 3.92
N ALA A 268 -17.69 2.46 4.14
CA ALA A 268 -17.14 2.96 5.39
C ALA A 268 -17.61 4.40 5.70
N LEU A 269 -17.81 5.26 4.69
CA LEU A 269 -18.45 6.57 4.87
C LEU A 269 -19.91 6.44 5.35
N ALA A 270 -20.68 5.49 4.82
CA ALA A 270 -22.03 5.22 5.30
C ALA A 270 -22.09 4.81 6.77
N VAL A 271 -21.15 3.96 7.21
CA VAL A 271 -21.03 3.54 8.61
C VAL A 271 -20.65 4.70 9.52
N GLN A 272 -19.81 5.62 9.05
CA GLN A 272 -19.49 6.85 9.77
C GLN A 272 -20.70 7.79 9.85
N HIS A 273 -21.47 7.91 8.77
CA HIS A 273 -22.69 8.72 8.70
C HIS A 273 -23.77 8.22 9.68
N GLU A 274 -23.96 6.89 9.80
CA GLU A 274 -24.87 6.30 10.79
C GLU A 274 -24.51 6.67 12.24
N ARG A 275 -23.22 6.94 12.49
CA ARG A 275 -22.72 7.41 13.80
C ARG A 275 -22.84 8.92 14.00
N ASN A 276 -23.50 9.64 13.10
CA ASN A 276 -23.63 11.10 13.09
C ASN A 276 -22.27 11.83 13.10
N LEU A 277 -21.27 11.26 12.43
CA LEU A 277 -19.95 11.88 12.31
C LEU A 277 -19.91 12.84 11.11
N PRO A 278 -19.04 13.86 11.12
CA PRO A 278 -18.89 14.78 10.00
C PRO A 278 -18.48 14.03 8.71
N MET A 279 -19.08 14.41 7.58
CA MET A 279 -18.82 13.78 6.28
C MET A 279 -17.74 14.46 5.45
N GLN A 280 -17.38 15.71 5.79
CA GLN A 280 -16.36 16.50 5.12
C GLN A 280 -15.28 16.91 6.11
N SER A 281 -14.22 16.12 6.19
CA SER A 281 -13.03 16.50 6.97
C SER A 281 -11.83 15.61 6.66
N PRO A 282 -10.60 16.12 6.88
CA PRO A 282 -9.39 15.30 6.93
C PRO A 282 -9.49 14.10 7.90
N ARG A 283 -10.21 14.23 9.02
CA ARG A 283 -10.39 13.12 9.97
C ARG A 283 -11.31 12.04 9.41
N THR A 284 -12.36 12.44 8.70
CA THR A 284 -13.27 11.54 8.00
C THR A 284 -12.50 10.72 6.97
N ALA A 285 -11.72 11.38 6.12
CA ALA A 285 -10.85 10.75 5.14
C ALA A 285 -9.90 9.69 5.75
N LEU A 286 -9.22 10.03 6.85
CA LEU A 286 -8.32 9.08 7.53
C LEU A 286 -9.07 7.94 8.23
N ARG A 287 -10.22 8.24 8.84
CA ARG A 287 -11.08 7.22 9.44
C ARG A 287 -11.62 6.26 8.38
N THR A 288 -12.00 6.76 7.21
CA THR A 288 -12.42 5.96 6.06
C THR A 288 -11.31 4.98 5.67
N ALA A 289 -10.08 5.45 5.48
CA ALA A 289 -8.95 4.57 5.17
C ALA A 289 -8.74 3.49 6.23
N CYS A 290 -8.78 3.87 7.51
CA CYS A 290 -8.65 2.91 8.61
C CYS A 290 -9.77 1.87 8.58
N LEU A 291 -11.03 2.27 8.43
CA LEU A 291 -12.16 1.34 8.37
C LEU A 291 -12.09 0.44 7.14
N THR A 292 -11.62 0.94 5.99
CA THR A 292 -11.34 0.10 4.82
C THR A 292 -10.27 -0.95 5.12
N GLY A 293 -9.21 -0.60 5.86
CA GLY A 293 -8.22 -1.57 6.32
C GLY A 293 -8.81 -2.67 7.22
N VAL A 294 -9.81 -2.33 8.06
CA VAL A 294 -10.55 -3.34 8.85
C VAL A 294 -11.31 -4.30 7.94
N VAL A 295 -11.91 -3.81 6.85
CA VAL A 295 -12.56 -4.65 5.83
C VAL A 295 -11.56 -5.62 5.23
N HIS A 296 -10.37 -5.14 4.86
CA HIS A 296 -9.34 -5.99 4.25
C HIS A 296 -8.93 -7.13 5.17
N ARG A 297 -8.70 -6.81 6.46
CA ARG A 297 -8.43 -7.83 7.48
C ARG A 297 -9.54 -8.87 7.57
N LYS A 298 -10.81 -8.44 7.54
CA LYS A 298 -11.96 -9.32 7.72
C LYS A 298 -12.25 -10.19 6.51
N MET A 299 -12.08 -9.65 5.30
CA MET A 299 -12.28 -10.38 4.05
C MET A 299 -11.11 -11.30 3.68
N ALA A 300 -10.02 -11.30 4.45
CA ALA A 300 -8.97 -12.32 4.35
C ALA A 300 -9.34 -13.66 4.99
N GLU A 301 -10.53 -13.75 5.59
CA GLU A 301 -11.11 -14.96 6.15
C GLU A 301 -12.53 -15.16 5.57
N PRO A 302 -13.03 -16.39 5.43
CA PRO A 302 -14.37 -16.64 4.91
C PRO A 302 -15.46 -15.96 5.76
N ILE A 303 -16.44 -15.35 5.09
CA ILE A 303 -17.59 -14.70 5.72
C ILE A 303 -18.88 -15.30 5.16
N ASP A 304 -19.74 -15.80 6.03
CA ASP A 304 -21.04 -16.36 5.63
C ASP A 304 -22.00 -15.26 5.12
N THR A 305 -22.19 -15.22 3.80
CA THR A 305 -23.13 -14.32 3.12
C THR A 305 -24.48 -15.01 2.85
N PRO A 306 -25.60 -14.25 2.75
CA PRO A 306 -26.89 -14.80 2.34
C PRO A 306 -26.85 -15.51 0.98
N SER A 307 -26.08 -14.98 0.03
CA SER A 307 -25.91 -15.56 -1.31
C SER A 307 -24.97 -16.77 -1.35
N GLN A 308 -24.25 -17.05 -0.25
CA GLN A 308 -23.19 -18.07 -0.17
C GLN A 308 -22.03 -17.81 -1.16
N LYS A 309 -21.91 -16.57 -1.64
CA LYS A 309 -20.77 -16.12 -2.44
C LYS A 309 -19.68 -15.58 -1.55
N GLU A 310 -18.44 -15.81 -1.96
CA GLU A 310 -17.24 -15.39 -1.26
C GLU A 310 -16.41 -14.45 -2.14
N LEU A 311 -15.72 -13.52 -1.48
CA LEU A 311 -14.70 -12.68 -2.06
C LEU A 311 -13.60 -12.60 -0.99
N LEU A 312 -12.55 -13.40 -1.18
CA LEU A 312 -11.44 -13.53 -0.24
C LEU A 312 -10.28 -12.66 -0.71
N LEU A 313 -9.79 -11.80 0.18
CA LEU A 313 -8.65 -10.95 -0.11
C LEU A 313 -7.33 -11.60 0.27
N THR A 314 -6.33 -11.33 -0.54
CA THR A 314 -4.97 -11.84 -0.50
C THR A 314 -3.98 -10.70 -0.28
N ALA A 315 -2.68 -11.01 -0.23
CA ALA A 315 -1.64 -10.01 -0.06
C ALA A 315 -1.50 -9.14 -1.33
N GLY A 316 -1.83 -9.65 -2.51
CA GLY A 316 -1.82 -8.86 -3.75
C GLY A 316 -2.88 -7.77 -3.72
N ASP A 317 -4.10 -8.14 -3.34
CA ASP A 317 -5.23 -7.21 -3.18
C ASP A 317 -4.89 -6.10 -2.16
N LEU A 318 -4.26 -6.48 -1.04
CA LEU A 318 -3.78 -5.52 -0.05
C LEU A 318 -2.77 -4.52 -0.64
N ASP A 319 -1.87 -4.99 -1.50
CA ASP A 319 -0.85 -4.16 -2.15
C ASP A 319 -1.47 -3.22 -3.20
N GLU A 320 -2.51 -3.65 -3.89
CA GLU A 320 -3.31 -2.81 -4.80
C GLU A 320 -4.03 -1.68 -4.08
N ALA A 321 -4.66 -1.96 -2.94
CA ALA A 321 -5.28 -0.93 -2.12
C ALA A 321 -4.25 0.11 -1.61
N VAL A 322 -3.06 -0.36 -1.23
CA VAL A 322 -1.94 0.50 -0.84
C VAL A 322 -1.42 1.34 -2.00
N ALA A 323 -1.32 0.78 -3.21
CA ALA A 323 -1.02 1.52 -4.42
C ALA A 323 -2.08 2.58 -4.75
N GLY A 324 -3.37 2.25 -4.59
CA GLY A 324 -4.49 3.19 -4.75
C GLY A 324 -4.41 4.37 -3.78
N LEU A 325 -4.03 4.13 -2.52
CA LEU A 325 -3.80 5.17 -1.51
C LEU A 325 -2.68 6.17 -1.91
N LEU A 326 -1.74 5.77 -2.76
CA LEU A 326 -0.67 6.64 -3.26
C LEU A 326 -1.04 7.36 -4.57
N THR A 327 -1.84 6.73 -5.42
CA THR A 327 -2.08 7.20 -6.80
C THR A 327 -3.39 7.94 -6.99
N ASN A 328 -4.49 7.40 -6.46
CA ASN A 328 -5.84 7.97 -6.63
C ASN A 328 -6.41 8.56 -5.35
N HIS A 329 -5.86 8.18 -4.19
CA HIS A 329 -6.17 8.68 -2.84
C HIS A 329 -7.61 8.44 -2.37
N MET A 330 -8.43 7.74 -3.17
CA MET A 330 -9.86 7.65 -2.94
C MET A 330 -10.18 6.86 -1.68
N VAL A 331 -9.49 5.75 -1.40
CA VAL A 331 -9.71 4.97 -0.16
C VAL A 331 -9.60 5.84 1.10
N ALA A 332 -8.76 6.87 1.06
CA ALA A 332 -8.56 7.82 2.14
C ALA A 332 -9.20 9.18 1.84
N SER A 333 -10.42 9.21 1.32
CA SER A 333 -11.14 10.46 1.08
C SER A 333 -12.45 10.57 1.86
N ASP A 334 -12.89 11.80 2.07
CA ASP A 334 -14.17 12.11 2.66
C ASP A 334 -15.32 11.99 1.63
N ALA A 335 -16.54 12.38 2.00
CA ALA A 335 -17.71 12.23 1.13
C ALA A 335 -17.62 13.09 -0.14
N ASP A 336 -16.82 14.16 -0.14
CA ASP A 336 -16.61 15.03 -1.30
C ASP A 336 -15.44 14.56 -2.20
N GLY A 337 -14.80 13.44 -1.84
CA GLY A 337 -13.59 12.94 -2.48
C GLY A 337 -12.33 13.68 -2.04
N THR A 338 -12.37 14.48 -0.98
CA THR A 338 -11.20 15.22 -0.48
C THR A 338 -10.36 14.32 0.42
N SER A 339 -9.06 14.24 0.15
CA SER A 339 -8.10 13.45 0.93
C SER A 339 -7.08 14.33 1.66
N VAL A 340 -6.32 13.74 2.58
CA VAL A 340 -5.13 14.40 3.14
C VAL A 340 -3.98 14.33 2.14
N PRO A 341 -3.12 15.36 2.00
CA PRO A 341 -2.05 15.35 0.99
C PRO A 341 -0.96 14.30 1.22
N ALA A 342 -0.65 13.96 2.47
CA ALA A 342 0.45 13.07 2.78
C ALA A 342 0.02 11.59 2.76
N GLY A 343 0.51 10.81 1.79
CA GLY A 343 0.24 9.38 1.64
C GLY A 343 0.76 8.53 2.80
N PHE A 344 1.83 8.97 3.49
CA PHE A 344 2.23 8.38 4.78
C PHE A 344 1.08 8.33 5.78
N THR A 345 0.34 9.42 5.88
CA THR A 345 -0.79 9.52 6.80
C THR A 345 -1.95 8.64 6.33
N ARG A 346 -2.19 8.58 5.02
CA ARG A 346 -3.22 7.72 4.40
C ARG A 346 -2.93 6.23 4.67
N ILE A 347 -1.71 5.79 4.38
CA ILE A 347 -1.27 4.40 4.59
C ILE A 347 -1.20 4.06 6.08
N ALA A 348 -0.70 4.96 6.93
CA ALA A 348 -0.66 4.73 8.38
C ALA A 348 -2.06 4.62 9.01
N ALA A 349 -3.06 5.28 8.43
CA ALA A 349 -4.46 5.12 8.82
C ALA A 349 -4.99 3.76 8.39
N PHE A 350 -4.84 3.41 7.10
CA PHE A 350 -5.22 2.11 6.54
C PHE A 350 -4.61 0.94 7.30
N ARG A 351 -3.28 0.96 7.54
CA ARG A 351 -2.57 -0.04 8.35
C ARG A 351 -3.13 -0.17 9.77
N GLY A 352 -3.56 0.94 10.37
CA GLY A 352 -4.18 0.94 11.69
C GLY A 352 -5.46 0.09 11.74
N GLY A 353 -6.19 0.00 10.62
CA GLY A 353 -7.33 -0.90 10.47
C GLY A 353 -6.94 -2.34 10.19
N VAL A 354 -6.00 -2.56 9.27
CA VAL A 354 -5.50 -3.90 8.90
C VAL A 354 -4.95 -4.65 10.13
N GLY A 355 -4.18 -3.97 10.97
CA GLY A 355 -3.64 -4.51 12.22
C GLY A 355 -4.57 -4.35 13.43
N GLY A 356 -5.80 -3.88 13.24
CA GLY A 356 -6.68 -3.46 14.34
C GLY A 356 -8.14 -3.82 14.13
N ASN A 357 -9.01 -2.99 14.71
CA ASN A 357 -10.45 -3.13 14.62
C ASN A 357 -11.11 -1.74 14.50
N MET A 358 -12.44 -1.72 14.38
CA MET A 358 -13.19 -0.47 14.22
C MET A 358 -12.95 0.52 15.37
N ASP A 359 -12.85 0.04 16.62
CA ASP A 359 -12.66 0.91 17.79
C ASP A 359 -11.32 1.65 17.75
N VAL A 360 -10.26 0.99 17.27
CA VAL A 360 -8.97 1.65 17.01
C VAL A 360 -9.15 2.80 16.02
N CYS A 361 -9.91 2.60 14.94
CA CYS A 361 -10.16 3.64 13.95
C CYS A 361 -10.93 4.84 14.53
N TYR A 362 -11.98 4.60 15.30
CA TYR A 362 -12.76 5.68 15.93
C TYR A 362 -11.99 6.40 17.05
N SER A 363 -11.17 5.68 17.82
CA SER A 363 -10.35 6.27 18.88
C SER A 363 -9.22 7.12 18.30
N ARG A 364 -8.59 6.67 17.20
CA ARG A 364 -7.47 7.37 16.57
C ARG A 364 -7.91 8.57 15.75
N TYR A 365 -9.10 8.49 15.15
CA TYR A 365 -9.70 9.55 14.35
C TYR A 365 -11.08 9.90 14.90
N PRO A 366 -11.20 10.63 16.03
CA PRO A 366 -12.48 11.05 16.58
C PRO A 366 -13.18 12.10 15.70
N ALA A 367 -14.42 12.45 16.03
CA ALA A 367 -15.27 13.40 15.30
C ALA A 367 -14.54 14.68 14.89
#